data_AF-A0A225WXC9-F1
#
_entry.id   AF-A0A225WXC9-F1
#
_cell.length_a   1.000
_cell.length_b   1.000
_cell.length_c   1.000
_cell.angle_alpha   90.00
_cell.angle_beta   90.00
_cell.angle_gamma   90.00
#
_symmetry.space_group_name_H-M   'P 1'
#
loop_
_entity.id
_entity.type
_entity.pdbx_description
1 polymer ?
#
loop_
_entity_poly.entity_id
_entity_poly.type
_entity_poly.pdbx_seq_one_letter_code
_entity_poly.pdbx_strand_id
1 'polypeptide(L)'
;MSGVQRFLRLSAVEAEAAMKPRLVDGKWKQPLISGRKIAMVKKHAARNGLVGTWEEGKGGWLETWDRPQKHHVMRPLKGHKNQRNEFDRVKKVQAALEAMPSKIAEHKKAVKQAKPLKGLDKWLNETDPY
;
A
#
# COMPACT_ATOMS: atom_id res chain seq x y z
N MET A 1 -16.11 -42.74 4.48
CA MET A 1 -17.17 -41.74 4.22
C MET A 1 -16.54 -40.42 3.82
N SER A 2 -17.03 -39.76 2.77
CA SER A 2 -16.46 -38.47 2.34
C SER A 2 -16.74 -37.38 3.39
N GLY A 3 -15.81 -36.43 3.59
CA GLY A 3 -16.01 -35.34 4.55
C GLY A 3 -17.26 -34.49 4.29
N VAL A 4 -17.77 -34.46 3.05
CA VAL A 4 -19.03 -33.78 2.69
C VAL A 4 -20.24 -34.60 3.14
N GLN A 5 -20.24 -35.92 2.96
CA GLN A 5 -21.33 -36.78 3.44
C GLN A 5 -21.51 -36.70 4.96
N ARG A 6 -20.39 -36.64 5.70
CA ARG A 6 -20.42 -36.42 7.16
C ARG A 6 -20.98 -35.04 7.49
N PHE A 7 -20.58 -34.01 6.75
CA PHE A 7 -21.03 -32.64 6.95
C PHE A 7 -22.55 -32.46 6.75
N LEU A 8 -23.13 -33.07 5.72
CA LEU A 8 -24.56 -32.94 5.43
C LEU A 8 -25.47 -33.53 6.50
N ARG A 9 -24.98 -34.48 7.30
CA ARG A 9 -25.73 -35.11 8.40
C ARG A 9 -25.68 -34.32 9.71
N LEU A 10 -24.90 -33.25 9.76
CA LEU A 10 -24.79 -32.41 10.95
C LEU A 10 -26.02 -31.51 11.08
N SER A 11 -26.37 -31.16 12.30
CA SER A 11 -27.32 -30.07 12.56
C SER A 11 -26.77 -28.74 12.04
N ALA A 12 -27.62 -27.72 11.89
CA ALA A 12 -27.19 -26.42 11.39
C ALA A 12 -26.05 -25.81 12.24
N VAL A 13 -26.15 -25.91 13.58
CA VAL A 13 -25.13 -25.37 14.50
C VAL A 13 -23.80 -26.11 14.36
N GLU A 14 -23.85 -27.44 14.25
CA GLU A 14 -22.66 -28.26 14.08
C GLU A 14 -22.01 -28.07 12.70
N ALA A 15 -22.83 -27.93 11.66
CA ALA A 15 -22.39 -27.61 10.31
C ALA A 15 -21.67 -26.25 10.29
N GLU A 16 -22.22 -25.24 10.94
CA GLU A 16 -21.56 -23.93 11.06
C GLU A 16 -20.18 -24.05 11.73
N ALA A 17 -20.11 -24.76 12.86
CA ALA A 17 -18.87 -24.99 13.59
C ALA A 17 -17.88 -25.88 12.81
N ALA A 18 -18.36 -26.74 11.90
CA ALA A 18 -17.54 -27.62 11.07
C ALA A 18 -16.87 -26.89 9.90
N MET A 19 -17.41 -25.74 9.49
CA MET A 19 -16.82 -24.88 8.46
C MET A 19 -15.71 -23.97 8.99
N LYS A 20 -15.67 -23.73 10.30
CA LYS A 20 -14.70 -22.84 10.97
C LYS A 20 -13.50 -23.64 11.52
N PRO A 21 -12.27 -23.09 11.48
CA PRO A 21 -11.14 -23.70 12.18
C PRO A 21 -11.39 -23.66 13.69
N ARG A 22 -10.85 -24.64 14.42
CA ARG A 22 -11.02 -24.75 15.88
C ARG A 22 -9.66 -24.80 16.56
N LEU A 23 -9.54 -24.20 17.74
CA LEU A 23 -8.34 -24.27 18.56
C LEU A 23 -8.45 -25.50 19.46
N VAL A 24 -7.52 -26.45 19.32
CA VAL A 24 -7.46 -27.68 20.12
C VAL A 24 -6.02 -27.86 20.59
N ASP A 25 -5.82 -27.98 21.90
CA ASP A 25 -4.49 -28.15 22.53
C ASP A 25 -3.47 -27.09 22.08
N GLY A 26 -3.90 -25.82 22.03
CA GLY A 26 -3.07 -24.69 21.59
C GLY A 26 -2.73 -24.67 20.09
N LYS A 27 -3.29 -25.58 19.29
CA LYS A 27 -3.06 -25.64 17.83
C LYS A 27 -4.36 -25.45 17.06
N TRP A 28 -4.31 -24.60 16.03
CA TRP A 28 -5.44 -24.44 15.12
C TRP A 28 -5.58 -25.66 14.22
N LYS A 29 -6.71 -26.35 14.35
CA LYS A 29 -7.11 -27.45 13.49
C LYS A 29 -7.91 -26.93 12.30
N GLN A 30 -7.70 -27.57 11.16
CA GLN A 30 -8.43 -27.27 9.93
C GLN A 30 -9.92 -27.61 10.09
N PRO A 31 -10.81 -26.92 9.38
CA PRO A 31 -12.24 -27.25 9.35
C PRO A 31 -12.49 -28.64 8.77
N LEU A 32 -13.64 -29.22 9.08
CA LEU A 32 -14.04 -30.55 8.60
C LEU A 32 -14.11 -30.62 7.06
N ILE A 33 -14.51 -29.51 6.44
CA ILE A 33 -14.56 -29.35 4.99
C ILE A 33 -13.77 -28.11 4.55
N SER A 34 -13.08 -28.22 3.41
CA SER A 34 -12.31 -27.11 2.85
C SER A 34 -13.21 -26.02 2.27
N GLY A 35 -12.68 -24.80 2.11
CA GLY A 35 -13.39 -23.68 1.52
C GLY A 35 -14.01 -23.97 0.14
N ARG A 36 -13.33 -24.78 -0.68
CA ARG A 36 -13.87 -25.25 -1.98
C ARG A 36 -15.14 -26.08 -1.79
N LYS A 37 -15.14 -27.01 -0.83
CA LYS A 37 -16.30 -27.88 -0.53
C LYS A 37 -17.46 -27.06 0.02
N ILE A 38 -17.19 -26.09 0.90
CA ILE A 38 -18.18 -25.13 1.39
C ILE A 38 -18.85 -24.40 0.22
N ALA A 39 -18.07 -23.86 -0.71
CA ALA A 39 -18.61 -23.18 -1.89
C ALA A 39 -19.43 -24.12 -2.80
N MET A 40 -19.07 -25.39 -2.90
CA MET A 40 -19.89 -26.39 -3.61
C MET A 40 -21.23 -26.64 -2.91
N VAL A 41 -21.24 -26.76 -1.58
CA VAL A 41 -22.49 -26.90 -0.81
C VAL A 41 -23.38 -25.68 -1.00
N LYS A 42 -22.82 -24.46 -0.93
CA LYS A 42 -23.57 -23.23 -1.20
C LYS A 42 -24.18 -23.22 -2.61
N LYS A 43 -23.42 -23.60 -3.64
CA LYS A 43 -23.93 -23.70 -5.02
C LYS A 43 -25.01 -24.76 -5.16
N HIS A 44 -24.88 -25.89 -4.47
CA HIS A 44 -25.89 -26.95 -4.46
C HIS A 44 -27.18 -26.49 -3.79
N ALA A 45 -27.09 -25.81 -2.64
CA ALA A 45 -28.24 -25.23 -1.97
C ALA A 45 -28.97 -24.20 -2.85
N ALA A 46 -28.22 -23.32 -3.53
CA ALA A 46 -28.77 -22.36 -4.47
C ALA A 46 -29.49 -23.03 -5.66
N ARG A 47 -28.92 -24.12 -6.21
CA ARG A 47 -29.53 -24.86 -7.32
C ARG A 47 -30.84 -25.54 -6.94
N ASN A 48 -30.95 -26.03 -5.71
CA ASN A 48 -32.09 -26.82 -5.25
C ASN A 48 -33.10 -26.00 -4.44
N GLY A 49 -32.96 -24.67 -4.36
CA GLY A 49 -33.88 -23.81 -3.61
C GLY A 49 -33.80 -23.96 -2.08
N LEU A 50 -32.68 -24.44 -1.55
CA LEU A 50 -32.45 -24.66 -0.11
C LEU A 50 -31.64 -23.50 0.53
N VAL A 51 -31.81 -22.29 0.01
CA VAL A 51 -31.19 -21.08 0.60
C VAL A 51 -32.14 -20.52 1.64
N GLY A 52 -31.62 -20.20 2.83
CA GLY A 52 -32.40 -19.76 3.99
C GLY A 52 -32.83 -20.91 4.91
N THR A 53 -32.69 -22.16 4.48
CA THR A 53 -33.02 -23.36 5.28
C THR A 53 -31.84 -24.33 5.34
N TRP A 54 -31.79 -25.13 6.39
CA TRP A 54 -30.86 -26.25 6.53
C TRP A 54 -31.65 -27.52 6.87
N GLU A 55 -31.60 -28.51 5.99
CA GLU A 55 -32.21 -29.82 6.21
C GLU A 55 -31.14 -30.88 6.42
N GLU A 56 -31.18 -31.59 7.55
CA GLU A 56 -30.24 -32.67 7.84
C GLU A 56 -30.32 -33.76 6.77
N GLY A 57 -29.16 -34.19 6.25
CA GLY A 57 -29.03 -35.16 5.18
C GLY A 57 -29.13 -34.58 3.76
N LYS A 58 -29.92 -33.54 3.54
CA LYS A 58 -30.04 -32.86 2.23
C LYS A 58 -29.12 -31.65 2.10
N GLY A 59 -28.76 -31.04 3.24
CA GLY A 59 -27.98 -29.81 3.35
C GLY A 59 -28.85 -28.56 3.23
N GLY A 60 -28.21 -27.47 2.82
CA GLY A 60 -28.83 -26.16 2.72
C GLY A 60 -27.78 -25.06 2.89
N TRP A 61 -28.23 -23.81 2.91
CA TRP A 61 -27.35 -22.68 3.18
C TRP A 61 -28.09 -21.58 3.92
N LEU A 62 -27.69 -21.30 5.15
CA LEU A 62 -28.23 -20.18 5.92
C LEU A 62 -27.55 -18.87 5.53
N GLU A 63 -28.32 -17.80 5.39
CA GLU A 63 -27.79 -16.47 5.04
C GLU A 63 -26.83 -15.93 6.11
N THR A 64 -27.04 -16.30 7.38
CA THR A 64 -26.16 -15.95 8.49
C THR A 64 -24.75 -16.52 8.36
N TRP A 65 -24.55 -17.54 7.51
CA TRP A 65 -23.23 -18.11 7.23
C TRP A 65 -22.44 -17.32 6.19
N ASP A 66 -23.07 -16.37 5.51
CA ASP A 66 -22.38 -15.53 4.55
C ASP A 66 -21.44 -14.53 5.22
N ARG A 67 -20.26 -14.39 4.63
CA ARG A 67 -19.31 -13.36 5.05
C ARG A 67 -19.82 -12.02 4.53
N PRO A 68 -19.79 -10.96 5.36
CA PRO A 68 -20.14 -9.63 4.89
C PRO A 68 -19.24 -9.25 3.71
N GLN A 69 -19.83 -8.76 2.63
CA GLN A 69 -19.05 -8.26 1.51
C GLN A 69 -18.32 -6.99 1.94
N LYS A 70 -16.99 -7.01 1.85
CA LYS A 70 -16.20 -5.80 2.07
C LYS A 70 -16.39 -4.90 0.86
N HIS A 71 -16.98 -3.73 1.05
CA HIS A 71 -16.99 -2.70 0.01
C HIS A 71 -15.58 -2.13 -0.12
N HIS A 72 -14.96 -2.32 -1.29
CA HIS A 72 -13.69 -1.70 -1.61
C HIS A 72 -13.95 -0.27 -2.10
N VAL A 73 -13.78 0.71 -1.22
CA VAL A 73 -13.75 2.13 -1.64
C VAL A 73 -12.42 2.37 -2.34
N MET A 74 -12.47 2.90 -3.56
CA MET A 74 -11.27 3.24 -4.32
C MET A 74 -10.47 4.29 -3.58
N ARG A 75 -9.20 3.97 -3.27
CA ARG A 75 -8.28 4.94 -2.68
C ARG A 75 -7.86 5.95 -3.74
N PRO A 76 -7.65 7.22 -3.37
CA PRO A 76 -7.07 8.19 -4.31
C PRO A 76 -5.69 7.72 -4.77
N LEU A 77 -5.36 8.02 -6.03
CA LEU A 77 -4.09 7.66 -6.62
C LEU A 77 -2.95 8.42 -5.92
N LYS A 78 -1.87 7.72 -5.59
CA LYS A 78 -0.68 8.27 -4.92
C LYS A 78 0.07 9.33 -5.75
N GLY A 79 -0.17 9.37 -7.06
CA GLY A 79 0.62 10.13 -8.04
C GLY A 79 2.05 9.61 -8.24
N HIS A 80 2.72 10.10 -9.27
CA HIS A 80 4.12 9.81 -9.55
C HIS A 80 5.06 10.65 -8.66
N LYS A 81 6.35 10.26 -8.59
CA LYS A 81 7.34 10.97 -7.76
C LYS A 81 7.54 12.42 -8.20
N ASN A 82 7.49 12.70 -9.50
CA ASN A 82 7.61 14.05 -10.06
C ASN A 82 6.43 14.95 -9.67
N GLN A 83 5.20 14.44 -9.69
CA GLN A 83 3.99 15.17 -9.27
C GLN A 83 4.03 15.49 -7.77
N ARG A 84 4.40 14.50 -6.93
CA ARG A 84 4.50 14.72 -5.48
C ARG A 84 5.55 15.74 -5.09
N ASN A 85 6.67 15.78 -5.83
CA ASN A 85 7.82 16.62 -5.50
C ASN A 85 7.83 17.94 -6.30
N GLU A 86 6.77 18.25 -7.04
CA GLU A 86 6.72 19.41 -7.91
C GLU A 86 6.88 20.72 -7.13
N PHE A 87 6.17 20.83 -6.01
CA PHE A 87 6.21 22.01 -5.14
C PHE A 87 7.64 22.29 -4.62
N ASP A 88 8.31 21.26 -4.12
CA ASP A 88 9.70 21.39 -3.63
C ASP A 88 10.66 21.80 -4.75
N ARG A 89 10.45 21.26 -5.96
CA ARG A 89 11.27 21.62 -7.13
C ARG A 89 11.06 23.08 -7.51
N VAL A 90 9.82 23.56 -7.53
CA VAL A 90 9.50 24.97 -7.82
C VAL A 90 10.12 25.89 -6.76
N LYS A 91 9.98 25.55 -5.47
CA LYS A 91 10.59 26.31 -4.37
C LYS A 91 12.10 26.45 -4.51
N LYS A 92 12.80 25.37 -4.89
CA LYS A 92 14.26 25.39 -5.13
C LYS A 92 14.64 26.30 -6.30
N VAL A 93 13.85 26.30 -7.38
CA VAL A 93 14.09 27.16 -8.54
C VAL A 93 13.89 28.62 -8.18
N GLN A 94 12.83 28.96 -7.45
CA GLN A 94 12.56 30.33 -7.01
C GLN A 94 13.70 30.88 -6.13
N ALA A 95 14.12 30.12 -5.12
CA ALA A 95 15.25 30.51 -4.27
C ALA A 95 16.55 30.70 -5.07
N ALA A 96 16.79 29.88 -6.09
CA ALA A 96 17.96 30.01 -6.95
C ALA A 96 17.90 31.28 -7.83
N LEU A 97 16.72 31.65 -8.32
CA LEU A 97 16.50 32.87 -9.10
C LEU A 97 16.67 34.13 -8.24
N GLU A 98 16.14 34.12 -7.02
CA GLU A 98 16.31 35.22 -6.05
C GLU A 98 17.78 35.44 -5.69
N ALA A 99 18.55 34.36 -5.50
CA ALA A 99 19.97 34.44 -5.17
C ALA A 99 20.87 34.76 -6.39
N MET A 100 20.34 34.72 -7.61
CA MET A 100 21.12 34.85 -8.85
C MET A 100 21.88 36.19 -8.96
N PRO A 101 21.28 37.37 -8.67
CA PRO A 101 21.98 38.64 -8.79
C PRO A 101 23.20 38.76 -7.86
N SER A 102 23.08 38.29 -6.61
CA SER A 102 24.19 38.29 -5.64
C SER A 102 25.36 37.44 -6.14
N LYS A 103 25.06 36.22 -6.59
CA LYS A 103 26.08 35.30 -7.12
C LYS A 103 26.78 35.86 -8.34
N ILE A 104 26.06 36.55 -9.22
CA ILE A 104 26.65 37.23 -10.39
C ILE A 104 27.59 38.36 -9.93
N ALA A 105 27.17 39.17 -8.94
CA ALA A 105 28.00 40.26 -8.42
C ALA A 105 29.27 39.75 -7.73
N GLU A 106 29.15 38.73 -6.89
CA GLU A 106 30.26 38.04 -6.22
C GLU A 106 31.24 37.46 -7.24
N HIS A 107 30.73 36.75 -8.25
CA HIS A 107 31.56 36.19 -9.32
C HIS A 107 32.29 37.28 -10.11
N LYS A 108 31.60 38.36 -10.50
CA LYS A 108 32.24 39.50 -11.20
C LYS A 108 33.33 40.16 -10.35
N LYS A 109 33.10 40.33 -9.04
CA LYS A 109 34.10 40.85 -8.11
C LYS A 109 35.31 39.93 -8.03
N ALA A 110 35.09 38.62 -7.86
CA ALA A 110 36.15 37.62 -7.80
C ALA A 110 36.98 37.60 -9.10
N VAL A 111 36.34 37.63 -10.28
CA VAL A 111 37.03 37.71 -11.57
C VAL A 111 37.86 38.98 -11.69
N LYS A 112 37.38 40.12 -11.17
CA LYS A 112 38.16 41.37 -11.18
C LYS A 112 39.38 41.28 -10.27
N GLN A 113 39.23 40.69 -9.07
CA GLN A 113 40.31 40.52 -8.09
C GLN A 113 41.36 39.49 -8.55
N ALA A 114 40.95 38.46 -9.29
CA ALA A 114 41.84 37.44 -9.83
C ALA A 114 42.71 37.95 -11.00
N LYS A 115 42.44 39.15 -11.54
CA LYS A 115 43.30 39.73 -12.58
C LYS A 115 44.67 40.06 -11.96
N PRO A 116 45.77 39.75 -12.67
CA PRO A 116 47.10 40.10 -12.17
C PRO A 116 47.24 41.61 -12.02
N LEU A 117 47.98 42.03 -10.99
CA LEU A 117 48.35 43.43 -10.78
C LEU A 117 49.16 43.94 -11.98
N LYS A 118 48.93 45.19 -12.38
CA LYS A 118 49.59 45.82 -13.54
C LYS A 118 50.06 47.22 -13.20
N GLY A 119 51.13 47.67 -13.85
CA GLY A 119 51.63 49.04 -13.73
C GLY A 119 52.20 49.35 -12.34
N LEU A 120 51.87 50.52 -11.81
CA LEU A 120 52.39 51.02 -10.52
C LEU A 120 52.02 50.10 -9.35
N ASP A 121 50.83 49.49 -9.34
CA ASP A 121 50.39 48.57 -8.28
C ASP A 121 51.20 47.28 -8.23
N LYS A 122 51.68 46.82 -9.39
CA LYS A 122 52.59 45.67 -9.49
C LYS A 122 53.98 46.06 -8.98
N TRP A 123 54.48 47.20 -9.43
CA TRP A 123 55.79 47.72 -9.04
C TRP A 123 55.87 47.95 -7.53
N LEU A 124 54.91 48.68 -6.94
CA LEU A 124 54.85 48.94 -5.50
C LEU A 124 54.84 47.65 -4.66
N ASN A 125 54.05 46.63 -5.04
CA ASN A 125 54.01 45.34 -4.33
C ASN A 125 55.30 44.50 -4.50
N GLU A 126 56.06 44.69 -5.58
CA GLU A 126 57.29 43.95 -5.84
C GLU A 126 58.54 44.64 -5.26
N THR A 127 58.57 45.98 -5.19
CA THR A 127 59.74 46.76 -4.75
C THR A 127 59.68 47.32 -3.34
N ASP A 128 58.50 47.48 -2.72
CA ASP A 128 58.37 47.95 -1.33
C ASP A 128 57.55 46.94 -0.51
N PRO A 129 58.21 45.95 0.15
CA PRO A 129 57.51 44.87 0.82
C PRO A 129 57.04 45.22 2.25
N TYR A 130 56.94 46.51 2.60
CA TYR A 130 56.50 46.99 3.92
C TYR A 130 55.38 48.03 3.84
#